data_AF-A0A1I5J7G1-F1
#
_entry.id   AF-A0A1I5J7G1-F1
#
_cell.length_a   1.000
_cell.length_b   1.000
_cell.length_c   1.000
_cell.angle_alpha   90.00
_cell.angle_beta   90.00
_cell.angle_gamma   90.00
#
_symmetry.space_group_name_H-M   'P 1'
#
loop_
_entity.id
_entity.type
_entity.pdbx_description
1 polymer ?
#
loop_
_entity_poly.entity_id
_entity_poly.type
_entity_poly.pdbx_seq_one_letter_code
_entity_poly.pdbx_strand_id
1 'polypeptide(L)'
;MFFYLSQFLSFLAMPLTIVLILILSGVIFLKRKWGKKLLCIGIGLLLFFTNPFLSNLALLAWEPDFKSFEEMENHEIGIVLTGVTNMSKTAYDRTFFNKGADRITHALQLYRMGKIKKILITGGQGLNPSNPQTEAELLKRFLIMTGMPEQDILIEDQAKNTAQNAQFAKDFLEKNQISVNQEFILITSAFHMKRAKGCFDKVGLKTVTFPVDYYSHDIKYDIPSLFFPDPSSLEYWTKLFKEWIGILAYKIVGYI
;
A
#
# COMPACT_ATOMS: atom_id res chain seq x y z
N MET A 1 19.62 -14.45 -4.72
CA MET A 1 19.79 -14.97 -3.35
C MET A 1 19.22 -14.03 -2.29
N PHE A 2 19.58 -12.73 -2.30
CA PHE A 2 19.05 -11.72 -1.36
C PHE A 2 17.51 -11.61 -1.34
N PHE A 3 16.87 -11.63 -2.52
CA PHE A 3 15.41 -11.53 -2.65
C PHE A 3 14.63 -12.68 -1.99
N TYR A 4 15.05 -13.93 -2.20
CA TYR A 4 14.39 -15.08 -1.55
C TYR A 4 14.64 -15.10 -0.04
N LEU A 5 15.84 -14.71 0.38
CA LEU A 5 16.16 -14.59 1.80
C LEU A 5 15.30 -13.50 2.47
N SER A 6 15.14 -12.34 1.83
CA SER A 6 14.30 -11.26 2.37
C SER A 6 12.82 -11.67 2.42
N GLN A 7 12.32 -12.41 1.44
CA GLN A 7 10.96 -12.98 1.51
C GLN A 7 10.80 -13.98 2.65
N PHE A 8 11.77 -14.89 2.83
CA PHE A 8 11.72 -15.90 3.88
C PHE A 8 11.79 -15.26 5.28
N LEU A 9 12.69 -14.30 5.48
CA LEU A 9 12.77 -13.55 6.74
C LEU A 9 11.50 -12.74 7.00
N SER A 10 10.94 -12.12 5.95
CA SER A 10 9.66 -11.42 6.06
C SER A 10 8.53 -12.37 6.45
N PHE A 11 8.47 -13.57 5.86
CA PHE A 11 7.50 -14.60 6.22
C PHE A 11 7.59 -15.00 7.69
N LEU A 12 8.81 -15.23 8.21
CA LEU A 12 9.02 -15.57 9.62
C LEU A 12 8.63 -14.44 10.57
N ALA A 13 8.76 -13.19 10.14
CA ALA A 13 8.38 -12.02 10.92
C ALA A 13 6.87 -11.72 10.90
N MET A 14 6.06 -12.40 10.07
CA MET A 14 4.63 -12.13 9.99
C MET A 14 3.89 -12.57 11.27
N PRO A 15 2.89 -11.79 11.73
CA PRO A 15 2.14 -12.10 12.96
C PRO A 15 1.58 -13.52 13.01
N LEU A 16 0.92 -13.97 11.93
CA LEU A 16 0.34 -15.32 11.86
C LEU A 16 1.42 -16.40 11.93
N THR A 17 2.55 -16.22 11.25
CA THR A 17 3.66 -17.20 11.27
C THR A 17 4.20 -17.36 12.68
N ILE A 18 4.42 -16.26 13.40
CA ILE A 18 4.88 -16.27 14.79
C ILE A 18 3.87 -17.00 15.68
N VAL A 19 2.57 -16.68 15.55
CA VAL A 19 1.49 -17.34 16.28
C VAL A 19 1.47 -18.85 16.03
N LEU A 20 1.55 -19.28 14.77
CA LEU A 20 1.53 -20.70 14.40
C LEU A 20 2.75 -21.44 14.94
N ILE A 21 3.95 -20.86 14.84
CA ILE A 21 5.17 -21.46 15.40
C ILE A 21 5.03 -21.67 16.92
N LEU A 22 4.49 -20.68 17.62
CA LEU A 22 4.29 -20.75 19.07
C LEU A 22 3.25 -21.81 19.48
N ILE A 23 2.12 -21.87 18.77
CA ILE A 23 1.07 -22.86 19.04
C ILE A 23 1.59 -24.27 18.74
N LEU A 24 2.19 -24.49 17.57
CA LEU A 24 2.70 -25.81 17.17
C LEU A 24 3.80 -26.28 18.11
N SER A 25 4.76 -25.41 18.45
CA SER A 25 5.80 -25.71 19.44
C SER A 25 5.18 -25.99 20.81
N GLY A 26 4.19 -25.20 21.22
CA GLY A 26 3.47 -25.41 22.47
C GLY A 26 2.79 -26.79 22.55
N VAL A 27 2.15 -27.23 21.46
CA VAL A 27 1.52 -28.55 21.32
C VAL A 27 2.56 -29.68 21.38
N ILE A 28 3.64 -29.58 20.60
CA ILE A 28 4.72 -30.59 20.56
C ILE A 28 5.33 -30.79 21.96
N PHE A 29 5.50 -29.71 22.72
CA PHE A 29 6.16 -29.73 24.02
C PHE A 29 5.19 -29.66 25.22
N LEU A 30 3.91 -30.05 25.05
CA LEU A 30 2.87 -29.98 26.11
C LEU A 30 3.25 -30.64 27.45
N LYS A 31 4.07 -31.70 27.38
CA LYS A 31 4.57 -32.41 28.58
C LYS A 31 5.59 -31.58 29.38
N ARG A 32 6.16 -30.53 28.79
CA ARG A 32 7.12 -29.62 29.44
C ARG A 32 6.40 -28.35 29.90
N LYS A 33 6.80 -27.79 31.05
CA LYS A 33 6.23 -26.53 31.59
C LYS A 33 6.30 -25.37 30.59
N TRP A 34 7.39 -25.29 29.82
CA TRP A 34 7.56 -24.24 28.83
C TRP A 34 6.69 -24.44 27.58
N GLY A 35 6.33 -25.68 27.20
CA GLY A 35 5.40 -25.91 26.09
C GLY A 35 4.01 -25.37 26.38
N LYS A 36 3.50 -25.56 27.60
CA LYS A 36 2.25 -24.93 28.06
C LYS A 36 2.32 -23.40 27.96
N LYS A 37 3.45 -22.80 28.38
CA LYS A 37 3.68 -21.35 28.29
C LYS A 37 3.65 -20.87 26.82
N LEU A 38 4.35 -21.56 25.92
CA LEU A 38 4.34 -21.22 24.48
C LEU A 38 2.94 -21.30 23.89
N LEU A 39 2.16 -22.33 24.24
CA LEU A 39 0.78 -22.47 23.79
C LEU A 39 -0.10 -21.31 24.29
N CYS A 40 -0.03 -20.97 25.58
CA CYS A 40 -0.78 -19.85 26.14
C CYS A 40 -0.39 -18.52 25.48
N ILE A 41 0.91 -18.28 25.24
CA ILE A 41 1.37 -17.08 24.53
C ILE A 41 0.85 -17.09 23.08
N GLY A 42 0.94 -18.22 22.38
CA GLY A 42 0.46 -18.34 21.00
C GLY A 42 -1.05 -18.05 20.88
N ILE A 43 -1.86 -18.60 21.77
CA ILE A 43 -3.31 -18.32 21.84
C ILE A 43 -3.56 -16.85 22.19
N GLY A 44 -2.83 -16.30 23.18
CA GLY A 44 -2.95 -14.89 23.56
C GLY A 44 -2.61 -13.94 22.41
N LEU A 45 -1.53 -14.21 21.67
CA LEU A 45 -1.16 -13.45 20.48
C LEU A 45 -2.16 -13.63 19.34
N LEU A 46 -2.73 -14.81 19.16
CA LEU A 46 -3.80 -15.02 18.19
C LEU A 46 -5.00 -14.12 18.51
N LEU A 47 -5.44 -14.09 19.77
CA LEU A 47 -6.52 -13.21 20.22
C LEU A 47 -6.17 -11.72 20.05
N PHE A 48 -4.93 -11.32 20.34
CA PHE A 48 -4.45 -9.96 20.12
C PHE A 48 -4.48 -9.57 18.63
N PHE A 49 -3.91 -10.40 17.75
CA PHE A 49 -3.83 -10.11 16.31
C PHE A 49 -5.14 -10.29 15.57
N THR A 50 -6.14 -10.90 16.19
CA THR A 50 -7.50 -10.99 15.66
C THR A 50 -8.44 -9.98 16.32
N ASN A 51 -7.98 -9.13 17.24
CA ASN A 51 -8.83 -8.15 17.88
C ASN A 51 -9.04 -6.90 16.97
N PRO A 52 -10.29 -6.56 16.58
CA PRO A 52 -10.57 -5.45 15.68
C PRO A 52 -10.30 -4.08 16.29
N PHE A 53 -10.59 -3.88 17.58
CA PHE A 53 -10.27 -2.63 18.25
C PHE A 53 -8.75 -2.35 18.25
N LEU A 54 -7.94 -3.34 18.60
CA LEU A 54 -6.48 -3.19 18.65
C LEU A 54 -5.86 -2.98 17.27
N SER A 55 -6.33 -3.71 16.25
CA SER A 55 -5.85 -3.52 14.88
C SER A 55 -6.23 -2.14 14.33
N ASN A 56 -7.45 -1.66 14.63
CA ASN A 56 -7.89 -0.32 14.24
C ASN A 56 -7.10 0.78 14.95
N LEU A 57 -6.81 0.65 16.25
CA LEU A 57 -5.96 1.62 16.97
C LEU A 57 -4.55 1.70 16.36
N ALA A 58 -3.97 0.56 15.99
CA ALA A 58 -2.67 0.52 15.34
C ALA A 58 -2.69 1.18 13.95
N LEU A 59 -3.78 1.00 13.18
CA LEU A 59 -3.98 1.68 11.91
C LEU A 59 -4.18 3.18 12.09
N LEU A 60 -5.02 3.63 13.02
CA LEU A 60 -5.22 5.06 13.33
C LEU A 60 -3.90 5.74 13.71
N ALA A 61 -3.04 5.08 14.48
CA ALA A 61 -1.72 5.60 14.82
C ALA A 61 -0.74 5.62 13.62
N TRP A 62 -0.99 4.80 12.60
CA TRP A 62 -0.10 4.62 11.46
C TRP A 62 -0.49 5.47 10.25
N GLU A 63 -1.77 5.48 9.90
CA GLU A 63 -2.31 6.22 8.76
C GLU A 63 -2.23 7.73 9.02
N PRO A 64 -1.89 8.55 8.01
CA PRO A 64 -1.94 10.00 8.13
C PRO A 64 -3.38 10.48 8.27
N ASP A 65 -3.56 11.71 8.72
CA ASP A 65 -4.89 12.32 8.80
C ASP A 65 -5.56 12.41 7.41
N PHE A 66 -6.88 12.28 7.43
CA PHE A 66 -7.73 12.51 6.27
C PHE A 66 -7.53 13.93 5.72
N LYS A 67 -7.53 14.05 4.40
CA LYS A 67 -7.51 15.34 3.70
C LYS A 67 -8.72 15.47 2.79
N SER A 68 -9.44 16.57 2.93
CA SER A 68 -10.61 16.84 2.12
C SER A 68 -10.19 17.28 0.71
N PHE A 69 -11.08 17.15 -0.28
CA PHE A 69 -10.80 17.66 -1.63
C PHE A 69 -10.69 19.19 -1.66
N GLU A 70 -11.42 19.88 -0.78
CA GLU A 70 -11.46 21.33 -0.67
C GLU A 70 -10.12 21.89 -0.19
N GLU A 71 -9.46 21.20 0.76
CA GLU A 71 -8.15 21.56 1.31
C GLU A 71 -7.01 21.46 0.29
N MET A 72 -7.20 20.72 -0.79
CA MET A 72 -6.16 20.56 -1.81
C MET A 72 -6.06 21.78 -2.71
N GLU A 73 -4.89 22.40 -2.76
CA GLU A 73 -4.56 23.41 -3.75
C GLU A 73 -4.47 22.81 -5.17
N ASN A 74 -4.56 23.66 -6.19
CA ASN A 74 -4.44 23.22 -7.57
C ASN A 74 -2.98 22.92 -7.92
N HIS A 75 -2.73 21.76 -8.50
CA HIS A 75 -1.42 21.32 -8.96
C HIS A 75 -1.47 20.93 -10.44
N GLU A 76 -0.32 20.88 -11.11
CA GLU A 76 -0.31 20.45 -12.52
C GLU A 76 -0.54 18.93 -12.63
N ILE A 77 0.12 18.14 -11.77
CA ILE A 77 0.18 16.69 -11.88
C ILE A 77 -0.14 16.02 -10.53
N GLY A 78 -1.04 15.05 -10.56
CA GLY A 78 -1.19 14.04 -9.50
C GLY A 78 -0.46 12.75 -9.87
N ILE A 79 0.36 12.23 -8.97
CA ILE A 79 1.11 10.98 -9.11
C ILE A 79 0.38 9.86 -8.38
N VAL A 80 -0.02 8.81 -9.09
CA VAL A 80 -0.78 7.67 -8.57
C VAL A 80 0.11 6.42 -8.57
N LEU A 81 0.26 5.78 -7.42
CA LEU A 81 0.95 4.49 -7.32
C LEU A 81 -0.02 3.33 -7.58
N THR A 82 0.39 2.38 -8.42
CA THR A 82 -0.35 1.13 -8.69
C THR A 82 -0.29 0.16 -7.49
N GLY A 83 -0.60 -1.13 -7.68
CA GLY A 83 -0.78 -2.12 -6.62
C GLY A 83 -2.25 -2.28 -6.21
N VAL A 84 -3.16 -2.00 -7.14
CA VAL A 84 -4.62 -1.93 -6.90
C VAL A 84 -5.40 -2.75 -7.90
N THR A 85 -4.73 -3.34 -8.88
CA THR A 85 -5.36 -4.20 -9.90
C THR A 85 -5.05 -5.67 -9.64
N ASN A 86 -5.93 -6.55 -10.10
CA ASN A 86 -5.77 -7.99 -9.98
C ASN A 86 -5.03 -8.54 -11.21
N MET A 87 -3.71 -8.66 -11.08
CA MET A 87 -2.81 -9.16 -12.13
C MET A 87 -2.84 -10.68 -12.33
N SER A 88 -3.67 -11.39 -11.56
CA SER A 88 -3.88 -12.84 -11.67
C SER A 88 -5.08 -13.21 -12.54
N LYS A 89 -5.78 -12.23 -13.12
CA LYS A 89 -6.86 -12.46 -14.09
C LYS A 89 -6.32 -12.39 -15.51
N THR A 90 -6.77 -13.34 -16.34
CA THR A 90 -6.38 -13.47 -17.76
C THR A 90 -7.40 -12.87 -18.73
N ALA A 91 -8.53 -12.35 -18.23
CA ALA A 91 -9.47 -11.59 -19.04
C ALA A 91 -8.99 -10.14 -19.18
N TYR A 92 -8.95 -9.64 -20.43
CA TYR A 92 -8.36 -8.34 -20.77
C TYR A 92 -9.39 -7.29 -21.25
N ASP A 93 -10.68 -7.62 -21.19
CA ASP A 93 -11.78 -6.75 -21.61
C ASP A 93 -12.16 -5.71 -20.55
N ARG A 94 -11.66 -5.85 -19.32
CA ARG A 94 -11.94 -4.99 -18.18
C ARG A 94 -10.77 -4.93 -17.21
N THR A 95 -10.70 -3.84 -16.43
CA THR A 95 -9.78 -3.72 -15.31
C THR A 95 -10.40 -4.37 -14.08
N PHE A 96 -9.73 -5.38 -13.51
CA PHE A 96 -10.12 -5.98 -12.25
C PHE A 96 -9.46 -5.22 -11.10
N PHE A 97 -10.25 -4.54 -10.29
CA PHE A 97 -9.76 -3.83 -9.11
C PHE A 97 -9.75 -4.74 -7.88
N ASN A 98 -8.71 -4.58 -7.06
CA ASN A 98 -8.65 -5.04 -5.67
C ASN A 98 -8.98 -3.86 -4.74
N LYS A 99 -8.95 -4.10 -3.42
CA LYS A 99 -8.91 -3.01 -2.44
C LYS A 99 -7.71 -2.09 -2.74
N GLY A 100 -7.94 -0.77 -2.71
CA GLY A 100 -7.00 0.25 -3.21
C GLY A 100 -7.48 1.00 -4.45
N ALA A 101 -8.61 0.63 -5.06
CA ALA A 101 -9.19 1.33 -6.22
C ALA A 101 -9.40 2.85 -5.99
N ASP A 102 -9.55 3.28 -4.73
CA ASP A 102 -9.61 4.68 -4.32
C ASP A 102 -8.44 5.50 -4.88
N ARG A 103 -7.25 4.90 -5.07
CA ARG A 103 -6.09 5.58 -5.65
C ARG A 103 -6.37 6.17 -7.02
N ILE A 104 -6.98 5.40 -7.91
CA ILE A 104 -7.26 5.87 -9.27
C ILE A 104 -8.58 6.65 -9.34
N THR A 105 -9.58 6.26 -8.55
CA THR A 105 -10.90 6.89 -8.58
C THR A 105 -10.87 8.28 -7.94
N HIS A 106 -10.14 8.47 -6.84
CA HIS A 106 -9.95 9.80 -6.27
C HIS A 106 -9.00 10.67 -7.09
N ALA A 107 -8.01 10.09 -7.77
CA ALA A 107 -7.22 10.85 -8.76
C ALA A 107 -8.10 11.39 -9.89
N LEU A 108 -9.03 10.57 -10.40
CA LEU A 108 -10.02 11.01 -11.37
C LEU A 108 -10.92 12.12 -10.80
N GLN A 109 -11.36 12.02 -9.54
CA GLN A 109 -12.13 13.09 -8.89
C GLN A 109 -11.33 14.39 -8.77
N LEU A 110 -10.08 14.34 -8.30
CA LEU A 110 -9.18 15.50 -8.26
C LEU A 110 -9.04 16.14 -9.65
N TYR A 111 -8.89 15.33 -10.70
CA TYR A 111 -8.82 15.81 -12.07
C TYR A 111 -10.13 16.49 -12.52
N ARG A 112 -11.28 15.85 -12.29
CA ARG A 112 -12.61 16.40 -12.66
C ARG A 112 -12.97 17.68 -11.89
N MET A 113 -12.45 17.82 -10.67
CA MET A 113 -12.59 19.03 -9.85
C MET A 113 -11.59 20.14 -10.21
N GLY A 114 -10.70 19.92 -11.19
CA GLY A 114 -9.68 20.88 -11.59
C GLY A 114 -8.54 21.07 -10.58
N LYS A 115 -8.43 20.17 -9.60
CA LYS A 115 -7.35 20.18 -8.60
C LYS A 115 -6.03 19.66 -9.17
N ILE A 116 -6.08 18.82 -10.19
CA ILE A 116 -4.93 18.42 -11.01
C ILE A 116 -5.28 18.50 -12.50
N LYS A 117 -4.30 18.81 -13.36
CA LYS A 117 -4.50 18.84 -14.82
C LYS A 117 -4.08 17.56 -15.52
N LYS A 118 -3.21 16.75 -14.90
CA LYS A 118 -2.74 15.48 -15.45
C LYS A 118 -2.58 14.45 -14.34
N ILE A 119 -2.66 13.18 -14.72
CA ILE A 119 -2.41 12.04 -13.83
C ILE A 119 -1.19 11.29 -14.36
N LEU A 120 -0.14 11.20 -13.53
CA LEU A 120 0.99 10.30 -13.76
C LEU A 120 0.80 9.01 -12.96
N ILE A 121 0.59 7.90 -13.65
CA ILE A 121 0.46 6.59 -13.03
C ILE A 121 1.83 5.91 -13.06
N THR A 122 2.34 5.49 -11.89
CA THR A 122 3.63 4.79 -11.77
C THR A 122 3.46 3.40 -11.17
N GLY A 123 3.90 2.39 -11.92
CA GLY A 123 4.03 1.01 -11.47
C GLY A 123 3.77 -0.03 -12.58
N GLY A 124 4.59 -1.07 -12.57
CA GLY A 124 4.60 -2.12 -13.59
C GLY A 124 3.70 -3.32 -13.28
N GLN A 125 4.20 -4.53 -13.59
CA GLN A 125 3.45 -5.79 -13.47
C GLN A 125 3.63 -6.51 -12.11
N GLY A 126 4.49 -5.99 -11.24
CA GLY A 126 4.88 -6.67 -10.01
C GLY A 126 5.73 -7.92 -10.27
N LEU A 127 5.58 -8.93 -9.40
CA LEU A 127 6.34 -10.18 -9.44
C LEU A 127 5.43 -11.31 -9.92
N ASN A 128 5.84 -12.04 -10.96
CA ASN A 128 5.10 -13.16 -11.57
C ASN A 128 3.69 -12.80 -12.10
N PRO A 129 3.57 -11.83 -13.01
CA PRO A 129 2.28 -11.47 -13.59
C PRO A 129 1.73 -12.59 -14.47
N SER A 130 0.42 -12.82 -14.41
CA SER A 130 -0.30 -13.64 -15.38
C SER A 130 -0.86 -12.80 -16.54
N ASN A 131 -0.99 -11.50 -16.34
CA ASN A 131 -1.47 -10.53 -17.31
C ASN A 131 -0.25 -9.90 -18.04
N PRO A 132 -0.21 -9.89 -19.39
CA PRO A 132 0.88 -9.27 -20.16
C PRO A 132 0.88 -7.74 -20.09
N GLN A 133 -0.22 -7.13 -19.65
CA GLN A 133 -0.32 -5.69 -19.45
C GLN A 133 0.25 -5.27 -18.10
N THR A 134 0.71 -4.03 -17.99
CA THR A 134 1.11 -3.45 -16.69
C THR A 134 -0.08 -2.92 -15.92
N GLU A 135 0.06 -2.75 -14.59
CA GLU A 135 -1.00 -2.09 -13.81
C GLU A 135 -1.25 -0.67 -14.32
N ALA A 136 -0.19 0.08 -14.67
CA ALA A 136 -0.33 1.43 -15.21
C ALA A 136 -1.12 1.47 -16.52
N GLU A 137 -0.90 0.51 -17.43
CA GLU A 137 -1.68 0.39 -18.68
C GLU A 137 -3.16 0.11 -18.42
N LEU A 138 -3.47 -0.78 -17.47
CA LEU A 138 -4.85 -1.11 -17.10
C LEU A 138 -5.58 0.09 -16.48
N LEU A 139 -4.89 0.86 -15.64
CA LEU A 139 -5.44 2.08 -15.06
C LEU A 139 -5.59 3.19 -16.11
N LYS A 140 -4.66 3.34 -17.05
CA LYS A 140 -4.80 4.27 -18.18
C LYS A 140 -6.02 3.95 -19.03
N ARG A 141 -6.22 2.67 -19.40
CA ARG A 141 -7.41 2.23 -20.15
C ARG A 141 -8.70 2.57 -19.40
N PHE A 142 -8.74 2.30 -18.10
CA PHE A 142 -9.88 2.66 -17.26
C PHE A 142 -10.17 4.17 -17.29
N LEU A 143 -9.15 5.03 -17.12
CA LEU A 143 -9.32 6.48 -17.17
C LEU A 143 -9.82 6.97 -18.54
N ILE A 144 -9.31 6.44 -19.65
CA ILE A 144 -9.79 6.76 -21.01
C ILE A 144 -11.29 6.43 -21.13
N MET A 145 -11.73 5.27 -20.61
CA MET A 145 -13.15 4.89 -20.63
C MET A 145 -14.05 5.83 -19.82
N THR A 146 -13.50 6.58 -18.85
CA THR A 146 -14.24 7.62 -18.14
C THR A 146 -14.38 8.94 -18.91
N GLY A 147 -13.87 8.99 -20.15
CA GLY A 147 -13.83 10.18 -20.98
C GLY A 147 -12.73 11.18 -20.58
N MET A 148 -11.67 10.72 -19.93
CA MET A 148 -10.48 11.54 -19.68
C MET A 148 -9.62 11.57 -20.96
N PRO A 149 -9.17 12.75 -21.42
CA PRO A 149 -8.31 12.84 -22.61
C PRO A 149 -7.00 12.08 -22.41
N GLU A 150 -6.59 11.32 -23.43
CA GLU A 150 -5.39 10.46 -23.33
C GLU A 150 -4.11 11.27 -23.06
N GLN A 151 -4.01 12.48 -23.59
CA GLN A 151 -2.85 13.37 -23.38
C GLN A 151 -2.66 13.84 -21.93
N ASP A 152 -3.70 13.71 -21.09
CA ASP A 152 -3.65 14.07 -19.68
C ASP A 152 -3.28 12.87 -18.79
N ILE A 153 -3.15 11.67 -19.39
CA ILE A 153 -2.81 10.42 -18.69
C ILE A 153 -1.39 10.01 -19.06
N LEU A 154 -0.47 10.22 -18.12
CA LEU A 154 0.93 9.85 -18.23
C LEU A 154 1.15 8.50 -17.53
N ILE A 155 1.98 7.63 -18.10
CA ILE A 155 2.29 6.32 -17.52
C ILE A 155 3.78 6.05 -17.45
N GLU A 156 4.21 5.54 -16.30
CA GLU A 156 5.49 4.87 -16.07
C GLU A 156 5.18 3.45 -15.60
N ASP A 157 5.65 2.45 -16.32
CA ASP A 157 5.14 1.07 -16.23
C ASP A 157 6.22 0.00 -15.98
N GLN A 158 7.43 0.43 -15.60
CA GLN A 158 8.58 -0.44 -15.40
C GLN A 158 8.88 -0.72 -13.92
N ALA A 159 8.40 0.12 -13.02
CA ALA A 159 8.70 0.00 -11.61
C ALA A 159 8.13 -1.28 -10.95
N LYS A 160 8.95 -1.94 -10.12
CA LYS A 160 8.62 -3.18 -9.40
C LYS A 160 8.50 -2.98 -7.89
N ASN A 161 8.84 -1.80 -7.39
CA ASN A 161 8.75 -1.44 -5.98
C ASN A 161 8.61 0.09 -5.83
N THR A 162 8.30 0.54 -4.63
CA THR A 162 8.01 1.95 -4.36
C THR A 162 9.20 2.88 -4.56
N ALA A 163 10.43 2.42 -4.34
CA ALA A 163 11.63 3.22 -4.62
C ALA A 163 11.82 3.43 -6.13
N GLN A 164 11.57 2.38 -6.92
CA GLN A 164 11.55 2.48 -8.38
C GLN A 164 10.41 3.35 -8.89
N ASN A 165 9.22 3.29 -8.28
CA ASN A 165 8.11 4.19 -8.66
C ASN A 165 8.57 5.66 -8.58
N ALA A 166 9.22 6.05 -7.48
CA ALA A 166 9.71 7.41 -7.30
C ALA A 166 10.80 7.78 -8.31
N GLN A 167 11.83 6.92 -8.45
CA GLN A 167 12.94 7.19 -9.37
C GLN A 167 12.48 7.25 -10.83
N PHE A 168 11.69 6.26 -11.27
CA PHE A 168 11.27 6.19 -12.66
C PHE A 168 10.22 7.24 -12.99
N ALA A 169 9.38 7.66 -12.03
CA ALA A 169 8.52 8.83 -12.21
C ALA A 169 9.35 10.09 -12.47
N LYS A 170 10.44 10.31 -11.72
CA LYS A 170 11.36 11.43 -11.95
C LYS A 170 12.00 11.34 -13.34
N ASP A 171 12.58 10.20 -13.68
CA ASP A 171 13.23 9.98 -14.97
C ASP A 171 12.25 10.19 -16.14
N PHE A 172 11.00 9.74 -15.98
CA PHE A 172 9.92 9.95 -16.94
C PHE A 172 9.62 11.44 -17.12
N LEU A 173 9.48 12.20 -16.02
CA LEU A 173 9.21 13.63 -16.07
C LEU A 173 10.34 14.38 -16.79
N GLU A 174 11.60 14.12 -16.44
CA GLU A 174 12.78 14.74 -17.04
C GLU A 174 12.88 14.42 -18.54
N LYS A 175 12.71 13.14 -18.92
CA LYS A 175 12.74 12.69 -20.32
C LYS A 175 11.67 13.37 -21.18
N ASN A 176 10.50 13.63 -20.61
CA ASN A 176 9.38 14.29 -21.29
C ASN A 176 9.40 15.82 -21.14
N GLN A 177 10.50 16.40 -20.64
CA GLN A 177 10.67 17.85 -20.46
C GLN A 177 9.59 18.48 -19.56
N ILE A 178 9.06 17.69 -18.62
CA ILE A 178 8.14 18.15 -17.59
C ILE A 178 8.98 18.58 -16.39
N SER A 179 8.77 19.81 -15.91
CA SER A 179 9.53 20.35 -14.77
C SER A 179 9.40 19.43 -13.55
N VAL A 180 10.54 19.04 -12.97
CA VAL A 180 10.60 18.35 -11.67
C VAL A 180 10.62 19.32 -10.49
N ASN A 181 10.83 20.61 -10.76
CA ASN A 181 10.87 21.70 -9.77
C ASN A 181 9.46 22.30 -9.53
N GLN A 182 8.46 21.43 -9.45
CA GLN A 182 7.11 21.78 -9.09
C GLN A 182 6.63 20.85 -7.96
N GLU A 183 5.52 21.21 -7.34
CA GLU A 183 4.89 20.35 -6.35
C GLU A 183 3.89 19.41 -7.02
N PHE A 184 3.89 18.15 -6.60
CA PHE A 184 3.02 17.10 -7.12
C PHE A 184 2.06 16.62 -6.04
N ILE A 185 0.85 16.21 -6.40
CA ILE A 185 -0.04 15.50 -5.45
C ILE A 185 0.32 14.01 -5.47
N LEU A 186 0.82 13.46 -4.37
CA LEU A 186 1.11 12.04 -4.23
C LEU A 186 -0.12 11.29 -3.72
N ILE A 187 -0.66 10.39 -4.53
CA ILE A 187 -1.91 9.66 -4.30
C ILE A 187 -1.60 8.17 -4.11
N THR A 188 -1.80 7.69 -2.88
CA THR A 188 -1.66 6.26 -2.55
C THR A 188 -2.46 5.91 -1.29
N SER A 189 -2.57 4.63 -0.96
CA SER A 189 -3.30 4.18 0.24
C SER A 189 -2.72 4.79 1.50
N ALA A 190 -3.54 5.15 2.47
CA ALA A 190 -3.16 5.85 3.69
C ALA A 190 -2.08 5.07 4.47
N PHE A 191 -2.27 3.76 4.64
CA PHE A 191 -1.27 2.89 5.26
C PHE A 191 0.09 2.88 4.54
N HIS A 192 0.11 3.16 3.23
CA HIS A 192 1.32 3.12 2.41
C HIS A 192 2.00 4.50 2.26
N MET A 193 1.31 5.57 2.64
CA MET A 193 1.72 6.95 2.36
C MET A 193 3.12 7.29 2.92
N LYS A 194 3.44 6.85 4.15
CA LYS A 194 4.74 7.12 4.79
C LYS A 194 5.92 6.60 3.95
N ARG A 195 5.82 5.37 3.44
CA ARG A 195 6.88 4.74 2.63
C ARG A 195 6.97 5.38 1.25
N ALA A 196 5.83 5.63 0.61
CA ALA A 196 5.79 6.30 -0.68
C ALA A 196 6.42 7.70 -0.60
N LYS A 197 5.95 8.54 0.33
CA LYS A 197 6.48 9.90 0.51
C LYS A 197 8.00 9.89 0.71
N GLY A 198 8.51 9.02 1.58
CA GLY A 198 9.96 8.92 1.81
C GLY A 198 10.75 8.64 0.53
N CYS A 199 10.24 7.78 -0.37
CA CYS A 199 10.91 7.49 -1.64
C CYS A 199 10.88 8.69 -2.60
N PHE A 200 9.76 9.42 -2.68
CA PHE A 200 9.64 10.62 -3.52
C PHE A 200 10.52 11.76 -3.00
N ASP A 201 10.58 11.96 -1.69
CA ASP A 201 11.49 12.91 -1.04
C ASP A 201 12.96 12.56 -1.35
N LYS A 202 13.32 11.26 -1.30
CA LYS A 202 14.68 10.77 -1.56
C LYS A 202 15.20 11.13 -2.96
N VAL A 203 14.33 11.09 -3.97
CA VAL A 203 14.69 11.42 -5.35
C VAL A 203 14.57 12.92 -5.66
N GLY A 204 14.10 13.71 -4.69
CA GLY A 204 13.97 15.17 -4.79
C GLY A 204 12.69 15.65 -5.47
N LEU A 205 11.65 14.83 -5.58
CA LEU A 205 10.34 15.26 -6.06
C LEU A 205 9.52 15.82 -4.89
N LYS A 206 9.20 17.12 -4.93
CA LYS A 206 8.38 17.77 -3.89
C LYS A 206 6.94 17.29 -4.01
N THR A 207 6.41 16.68 -2.95
CA THR A 207 5.04 16.13 -2.95
C THR A 207 4.20 16.63 -1.78
N VAL A 208 2.96 17.05 -2.07
CA VAL A 208 1.88 17.09 -1.09
C VAL A 208 1.16 15.74 -1.12
N THR A 209 0.86 15.17 0.04
CA THR A 209 0.20 13.87 0.12
C THR A 209 -1.32 14.03 -0.02
N PHE A 210 -1.97 13.12 -0.75
CA PHE A 210 -3.42 12.91 -0.72
C PHE A 210 -3.71 11.43 -0.41
N PRO A 211 -3.75 11.06 0.88
CA PRO A 211 -3.99 9.69 1.31
C PRO A 211 -5.43 9.23 1.05
N VAL A 212 -5.59 8.01 0.54
CA VAL A 212 -6.89 7.39 0.21
C VAL A 212 -6.94 5.93 0.70
N ASP A 213 -7.99 5.14 0.44
CA ASP A 213 -8.04 3.71 0.81
C ASP A 213 -7.64 3.47 2.28
N TYR A 214 -8.35 4.15 3.19
CA TYR A 214 -8.16 4.00 4.62
C TYR A 214 -8.59 2.61 5.07
N TYR A 215 -7.75 1.99 5.91
CA TYR A 215 -8.11 0.75 6.59
C TYR A 215 -8.63 1.02 7.99
N SER A 216 -8.17 2.10 8.63
CA SER A 216 -8.75 2.57 9.87
C SER A 216 -10.16 3.09 9.66
N HIS A 217 -10.90 3.13 10.75
CA HIS A 217 -12.21 3.75 10.85
C HIS A 217 -12.37 4.40 12.22
N ASP A 218 -13.40 5.24 12.36
CA ASP A 218 -13.75 5.85 13.64
C ASP A 218 -13.90 4.79 14.74
N ILE A 219 -13.43 5.14 15.94
CA ILE A 219 -13.44 4.21 17.06
C ILE A 219 -14.88 3.88 17.45
N LYS A 220 -15.17 2.58 17.53
CA LYS A 220 -16.43 2.04 18.02
C LYS A 220 -16.22 1.28 19.31
N TYR A 221 -17.09 1.52 20.29
CA TYR A 221 -17.05 0.94 21.63
C TYR A 221 -18.13 -0.13 21.85
N ASP A 222 -18.56 -0.81 20.79
CA ASP A 222 -19.50 -1.92 20.91
C ASP A 222 -18.81 -3.23 21.30
N ILE A 223 -19.57 -4.16 21.88
CA ILE A 223 -19.00 -5.45 22.34
C ILE A 223 -18.31 -6.23 21.21
N PRO A 224 -18.92 -6.37 20.01
CA PRO A 224 -18.25 -7.00 18.89
C PRO A 224 -16.90 -6.36 18.54
N SER A 225 -16.85 -5.03 18.40
CA SER A 225 -15.60 -4.32 18.05
C SER A 225 -14.50 -4.49 19.11
N LEU A 226 -14.88 -4.57 20.39
CA LEU A 226 -13.93 -4.66 21.50
C LEU A 226 -13.40 -6.08 21.73
N PHE A 227 -14.22 -7.11 21.50
CA PHE A 227 -13.91 -8.46 21.99
C PHE A 227 -13.96 -9.57 20.95
N PHE A 228 -14.72 -9.43 19.86
CA PHE A 228 -14.93 -10.57 18.95
C PHE A 228 -13.75 -10.67 17.97
N PRO A 229 -13.07 -11.82 17.89
CA PRO A 229 -12.02 -12.03 16.91
C PRO A 229 -12.51 -11.88 15.48
N ASP A 230 -11.76 -11.15 14.66
CA ASP A 230 -12.05 -10.87 13.26
C ASP A 230 -10.83 -11.25 12.38
N PRO A 231 -11.02 -12.04 11.30
CA PRO A 231 -9.93 -12.40 10.40
C PRO A 231 -9.30 -11.22 9.65
N SER A 232 -10.06 -10.16 9.35
CA SER A 232 -9.54 -8.98 8.65
C SER A 232 -8.52 -8.21 9.51
N SER A 233 -8.66 -8.23 10.84
CA SER A 233 -7.67 -7.68 11.78
C SER A 233 -6.27 -8.26 11.56
N LEU A 234 -6.17 -9.56 11.26
CA LEU A 234 -4.91 -10.21 10.97
C LEU A 234 -4.30 -9.71 9.64
N GLU A 235 -5.15 -9.41 8.65
CA GLU A 235 -4.73 -8.77 7.41
C GLU A 235 -4.19 -7.36 7.66
N TYR A 236 -4.81 -6.59 8.56
CA TYR A 236 -4.39 -5.24 8.93
C TYR A 236 -3.03 -5.24 9.62
N TRP A 237 -2.84 -6.11 10.61
CA TRP A 237 -1.53 -6.32 11.23
C TRP A 237 -0.48 -6.75 10.21
N THR A 238 -0.85 -7.62 9.26
CA THR A 238 0.06 -8.04 8.19
C THR A 238 0.49 -6.86 7.31
N LYS A 239 -0.42 -5.92 6.99
CA LYS A 239 -0.08 -4.70 6.23
C LYS A 239 0.85 -3.79 7.03
N LEU A 240 0.54 -3.55 8.31
CA LEU A 240 1.37 -2.73 9.19
C LEU A 240 2.79 -3.30 9.34
N PHE A 241 2.93 -4.60 9.61
CA PHE A 241 4.23 -5.25 9.70
C PHE A 241 5.02 -5.15 8.39
N LYS A 242 4.35 -5.32 7.23
CA LYS A 242 4.99 -5.14 5.92
C LYS A 242 5.51 -3.72 5.72
N GLU A 243 4.75 -2.70 6.12
CA GLU A 243 5.22 -1.31 6.01
C GLU A 243 6.34 -1.00 7.00
N TRP A 244 6.28 -1.49 8.24
CA TRP A 244 7.34 -1.29 9.24
C TRP A 244 8.66 -1.94 8.82
N ILE A 245 8.62 -3.21 8.41
CA ILE A 245 9.78 -3.94 7.88
C ILE A 245 10.26 -3.27 6.60
N GLY A 246 9.34 -2.88 5.72
CA GLY A 246 9.65 -2.20 4.46
C GLY A 246 10.40 -0.89 4.66
N ILE A 247 9.93 -0.02 5.56
CA ILE A 247 10.60 1.23 5.90
C ILE A 247 11.97 0.98 6.52
N LEU A 248 12.08 0.02 7.45
CA LEU A 248 13.38 -0.32 8.05
C LEU A 248 14.37 -0.79 6.98
N ALA A 249 13.95 -1.70 6.10
CA ALA A 249 14.77 -2.18 5.01
C ALA A 249 15.17 -1.05 4.05
N TYR A 250 14.23 -0.15 3.72
CA TYR A 250 14.47 0.98 2.81
C TYR A 250 15.45 1.98 3.40
N LYS A 251 15.40 2.25 4.72
CA LYS A 251 16.41 3.05 5.42
C LYS A 251 17.79 2.41 5.34
N ILE A 252 17.89 1.10 5.57
CA ILE A 252 19.16 0.37 5.55
C ILE A 252 19.81 0.41 4.16
N VAL A 253 19.02 0.25 3.09
CA VAL A 253 19.53 0.28 1.70
C VAL A 253 19.58 1.69 1.09
N GLY A 254 19.14 2.72 1.82
CA GLY A 254 19.21 4.12 1.41
C GLY A 254 18.15 4.57 0.39
N TYR A 255 17.00 3.89 0.32
CA TYR A 255 15.86 4.26 -0.54
C TYR A 255 14.96 5.36 0.03
N ILE A 256 15.07 5.62 1.33
CA ILE A 256 14.43 6.73 2.06
C ILE A 256 15.43 7.34 3.04
#